data_AF-A0A9X6WI03-F1
#
_entry.id   AF-A0A9X6WI03-F1
#
_cell.length_a   1.000
_cell.length_b   1.000
_cell.length_c   1.000
_cell.angle_alpha   90.00
_cell.angle_beta   90.00
_cell.angle_gamma   90.00
#
_symmetry.space_group_name_H-M   'P 1'
#
loop_
_entity.id
_entity.type
_entity.pdbx_description
1 polymer ?
#
loop_
_entity_poly.entity_id
_entity_poly.type
_entity_poly.pdbx_seq_one_letter_code
_entity_poly.pdbx_strand_id
1 'polypeptide(L)'
;MKPIENKWENTYEYHVLKTDRGYFCDAWEEWDEDVENFSFTDEITKAHKFIGGLTPKWGNAPKYLWNDKEEKIIDNLKEAQEYFGGEILKVVKTEIHIEKFEFDKPESDELKKI
;
A
#
# COMPACT_ATOMS: atom_id res chain seq x y z
N MET A 1 -8.73 29.53 -23.85
CA MET A 1 -9.77 28.73 -23.15
C MET A 1 -9.30 28.55 -21.72
N LYS A 2 -10.16 28.67 -20.69
CA LYS A 2 -9.73 28.39 -19.31
C LYS A 2 -9.51 26.87 -19.20
N PRO A 3 -8.44 26.39 -18.53
CA PRO A 3 -8.24 24.97 -18.31
C PRO A 3 -9.46 24.39 -17.59
N ILE A 4 -9.87 23.18 -17.99
CA ILE A 4 -10.87 22.42 -17.25
C ILE A 4 -10.11 21.74 -16.11
N GLU A 5 -10.50 22.04 -14.88
CA GLU A 5 -9.94 21.42 -13.68
C GLU A 5 -11.02 20.55 -13.03
N ASN A 6 -10.74 19.27 -12.90
CA ASN A 6 -11.54 18.34 -12.11
C ASN A 6 -10.79 18.03 -10.82
N LYS A 7 -11.46 18.19 -9.68
CA LYS A 7 -10.92 17.87 -8.35
C LYS A 7 -11.82 16.86 -7.66
N TRP A 8 -11.23 15.78 -7.17
CA TRP A 8 -11.91 14.82 -6.30
C TRP A 8 -11.02 14.39 -5.14
N GLU A 9 -11.66 13.93 -4.07
CA GLU A 9 -11.03 13.48 -2.84
C GLU A 9 -11.41 12.03 -2.58
N ASN A 10 -10.41 11.20 -2.29
CA ASN A 10 -10.59 9.81 -1.89
C ASN A 10 -10.01 9.63 -0.49
N THR A 11 -10.86 9.23 0.46
CA THR A 11 -10.41 8.84 1.81
C THR A 11 -10.55 7.34 1.98
N TYR A 12 -9.49 6.67 2.42
CA TYR A 12 -9.49 5.24 2.70
C TYR A 12 -8.77 4.92 4.01
N GLU A 13 -9.23 3.84 4.65
CA GLU A 13 -8.72 3.36 5.93
C GLU A 13 -8.09 1.97 5.76
N TYR A 14 -6.96 1.77 6.42
CA TYR A 14 -6.27 0.47 6.46
C TYR A 14 -5.52 0.32 7.78
N HIS A 15 -5.07 -0.90 8.07
CA HIS A 15 -4.21 -1.17 9.20
C HIS A 15 -2.78 -1.44 8.72
N VAL A 16 -1.81 -1.17 9.59
CA VAL A 16 -0.40 -1.53 9.41
C VAL A 16 0.12 -2.17 10.69
N LEU A 17 1.09 -3.08 10.57
CA LEU A 17 1.80 -3.68 11.72
C LEU A 17 3.11 -2.92 11.95
N LYS A 18 3.27 -2.31 13.14
CA LYS A 18 4.49 -1.63 13.56
C LYS A 18 5.19 -2.47 14.63
N THR A 19 6.45 -2.82 14.37
CA THR A 19 7.35 -3.54 15.27
C THR A 19 8.52 -2.64 15.68
N ASP A 20 9.41 -3.14 16.52
CA ASP A 20 10.71 -2.51 16.82
C ASP A 20 11.61 -2.37 15.58
N ARG A 21 11.51 -3.32 14.63
CA ARG A 21 12.24 -3.35 13.36
C ARG A 21 11.69 -2.42 12.27
N GLY A 22 10.51 -1.84 12.45
CA GLY A 22 9.86 -1.00 11.44
C GLY A 22 8.40 -1.37 11.21
N TYR A 23 7.82 -0.90 10.12
CA TYR A 23 6.52 -1.36 9.63
C TYR A 23 6.71 -2.62 8.79
N PHE A 24 5.85 -3.62 8.97
CA PHE A 24 5.85 -4.80 8.12
C PHE A 24 5.65 -4.40 6.65
N CYS A 25 6.58 -4.80 5.78
CA CYS A 25 6.60 -4.38 4.38
C CYS A 25 6.04 -5.48 3.47
N ASP A 26 6.65 -6.67 3.50
CA ASP A 26 6.19 -7.81 2.70
C ASP A 26 6.81 -9.12 3.20
N ALA A 27 6.23 -10.24 2.75
CA ALA A 27 6.78 -11.58 2.87
C ALA A 27 6.72 -12.29 1.51
N TRP A 28 7.71 -13.11 1.21
CA TRP A 28 7.86 -13.81 -0.08
C TRP A 28 8.04 -15.31 0.12
N GLU A 29 7.86 -16.07 -0.97
CA GLU A 29 8.05 -17.51 -0.95
C GLU A 29 9.48 -17.85 -0.52
N GLU A 30 9.60 -18.69 0.49
CA GLU A 30 10.88 -19.14 1.02
C GLU A 30 11.44 -20.22 0.10
N TRP A 31 12.59 -19.92 -0.51
CA TRP A 31 13.32 -20.86 -1.37
C TRP A 31 14.57 -21.43 -0.68
N ASP A 32 14.94 -20.85 0.47
CA ASP A 32 16.13 -21.15 1.25
C ASP A 32 15.81 -20.91 2.73
N GLU A 33 15.95 -21.96 3.56
CA GLU A 33 15.61 -21.97 4.99
C GLU A 33 16.53 -21.08 5.84
N ASP A 34 17.70 -20.68 5.29
CA ASP A 34 18.67 -19.85 6.00
C ASP A 34 18.43 -18.33 5.82
N VAL A 35 17.41 -17.93 5.06
CA VAL A 35 17.16 -16.52 4.72
C VAL A 35 15.78 -16.09 5.20
N GLU A 36 15.74 -15.02 6.02
CA GLU A 36 14.46 -14.37 6.39
C GLU A 36 13.66 -14.03 5.13
N ASN A 37 12.46 -14.58 5.00
CA ASN A 37 11.59 -14.41 3.84
C ASN A 37 10.62 -13.22 3.97
N PHE A 38 10.94 -12.25 4.84
CA PHE A 38 10.11 -11.08 5.10
C PHE A 38 10.98 -9.82 5.32
N SER A 39 10.34 -8.66 5.24
CA SER A 39 11.03 -7.38 5.40
C SER A 39 10.22 -6.34 6.17
N PHE A 40 10.95 -5.38 6.74
CA PHE A 40 10.41 -4.20 7.42
C PHE A 40 10.90 -2.91 6.73
N THR A 41 10.15 -1.83 6.91
CA THR A 41 10.46 -0.49 6.39
C THR A 41 10.21 0.57 7.44
N ASP A 42 11.00 1.64 7.47
CA ASP A 42 10.75 2.79 8.36
C ASP A 42 9.65 3.72 7.81
N GLU A 43 9.30 3.58 6.53
CA GLU A 43 8.32 4.42 5.86
C GLU A 43 6.92 3.79 5.88
N ILE A 44 5.98 4.39 6.62
CA ILE A 44 4.58 3.94 6.67
C ILE A 44 3.90 3.87 5.29
N THR A 45 4.35 4.69 4.33
CA THR A 45 3.83 4.70 2.96
C THR A 45 4.19 3.46 2.15
N LYS A 46 5.25 2.75 2.55
CA LYS A 46 5.71 1.49 1.96
C LYS A 46 5.25 0.25 2.73
N ALA A 47 4.61 0.44 3.89
CA ALA A 47 4.11 -0.66 4.70
C ALA A 47 3.01 -1.45 3.96
N HIS A 48 2.92 -2.75 4.26
CA HIS A 48 1.82 -3.58 3.80
C HIS A 48 0.50 -3.02 4.34
N LYS A 49 -0.48 -2.83 3.45
CA LYS A 49 -1.77 -2.22 3.80
C LYS A 49 -2.79 -3.31 4.03
N PHE A 50 -3.14 -3.53 5.29
CA PHE A 50 -4.16 -4.50 5.66
C PHE A 50 -5.55 -3.88 5.53
N ILE A 51 -6.25 -4.17 4.43
CA ILE A 51 -7.60 -3.72 4.08
C ILE A 51 -8.64 -4.78 4.49
N GLY A 52 -9.61 -4.41 5.33
CA GLY A 52 -10.68 -5.33 5.78
C GLY A 52 -10.59 -5.79 7.24
N GLY A 53 -9.67 -5.21 8.03
CA GLY A 53 -9.59 -5.41 9.48
C GLY A 53 -8.70 -6.59 9.90
N LEU A 54 -8.89 -7.07 11.13
CA LEU A 54 -8.00 -8.01 11.82
C LEU A 54 -8.15 -9.48 11.39
N THR A 55 -9.32 -9.88 10.86
CA THR A 55 -9.66 -11.29 10.59
C THR A 55 -10.45 -11.51 9.28
N PRO A 56 -10.03 -10.97 8.12
CA PRO A 56 -10.67 -11.31 6.86
C PRO A 56 -10.23 -12.71 6.40
N LYS A 57 -11.18 -13.52 5.96
CA LYS A 57 -10.96 -14.94 5.61
C LYS A 57 -10.01 -15.15 4.41
N TRP A 58 -9.93 -14.18 3.50
CA TRP A 58 -9.11 -14.27 2.28
C TRP A 58 -8.71 -12.84 1.87
N GLY A 59 -7.41 -12.59 1.68
CA GLY A 59 -6.91 -11.36 1.03
C GLY A 59 -6.21 -10.31 1.92
N ASN A 60 -5.98 -10.59 3.20
CA ASN A 60 -5.32 -9.65 4.12
C ASN A 60 -4.31 -10.33 5.05
N ALA A 61 -3.78 -11.48 4.61
CA ALA A 61 -2.72 -12.19 5.29
C ALA A 61 -1.37 -11.81 4.66
N PRO A 62 -0.29 -11.68 5.44
CA PRO A 62 1.05 -11.63 4.87
C PRO A 62 1.31 -12.95 4.14
N LYS A 63 1.29 -12.90 2.81
CA LYS A 63 1.44 -14.10 1.97
C LYS A 63 2.79 -14.75 2.27
N TYR A 64 2.82 -16.08 2.35
CA TYR A 64 4.04 -16.88 2.59
C TYR A 64 4.69 -16.74 3.97
N LEU A 65 4.08 -16.01 4.91
CA LEU A 65 4.62 -15.95 6.25
C LEU A 65 4.25 -17.23 7.02
N TRP A 66 5.27 -17.98 7.43
CA TRP A 66 5.12 -19.25 8.14
C TRP A 66 5.61 -19.11 9.58
N ASN A 67 4.92 -19.75 10.53
CA ASN A 67 5.33 -19.82 11.92
C ASN A 67 5.93 -21.19 12.22
N ASP A 68 7.25 -21.28 12.24
CA ASP A 68 7.97 -22.54 12.51
C ASP A 68 7.65 -23.15 13.88
N LYS A 69 7.37 -22.31 14.87
CA LYS A 69 7.08 -22.78 16.24
C LYS A 69 5.73 -23.46 16.34
N GLU A 70 4.76 -23.01 15.54
CA GLU A 70 3.38 -23.51 15.56
C GLU A 70 3.06 -24.39 14.34
N GLU A 71 4.04 -24.61 13.44
CA GLU A 71 3.93 -25.37 12.20
C GLU A 71 2.68 -25.00 11.37
N LYS A 72 2.43 -23.69 11.19
CA LYS A 72 1.28 -23.19 10.44
C LYS A 72 1.58 -21.90 9.67
N ILE A 73 0.77 -21.65 8.65
CA ILE A 73 0.74 -20.36 7.93
C ILE A 73 0.15 -19.30 8.86
N ILE A 74 0.72 -18.09 8.83
CA ILE A 74 0.15 -16.90 9.46
C ILE A 74 -0.88 -16.29 8.51
N ASP A 75 -2.15 -16.49 8.82
CA ASP A 75 -3.26 -16.23 7.89
C ASP A 75 -4.02 -14.92 8.17
N ASN A 76 -3.59 -14.15 9.17
CA ASN A 76 -4.21 -12.87 9.47
C ASN A 76 -3.27 -11.89 10.19
N LEU A 77 -3.67 -10.61 10.21
CA LEU A 77 -2.91 -9.54 10.85
C LEU A 77 -2.73 -9.75 12.36
N LYS A 78 -3.68 -10.41 13.03
CA LYS A 78 -3.60 -10.65 14.47
C LYS A 78 -2.49 -11.67 14.79
N GLU A 79 -2.42 -12.76 14.05
CA GLU A 79 -1.35 -13.77 14.15
C GLU A 79 0.01 -13.17 13.78
N ALA A 80 0.07 -12.32 12.74
CA ALA A 80 1.30 -11.62 12.39
C ALA A 80 1.78 -10.69 13.52
N GLN A 81 0.86 -10.00 14.20
CA GLN A 81 1.16 -9.21 15.39
C GLN A 81 1.71 -10.08 16.53
N GLU A 82 1.13 -11.26 16.75
CA GLU A 82 1.59 -12.18 17.81
C GLU A 82 2.97 -12.76 17.50
N TYR A 83 3.23 -13.08 16.23
CA TYR A 83 4.50 -13.65 15.77
C TYR A 83 5.66 -12.65 15.83
N PHE A 84 5.48 -11.46 15.24
CA PHE A 84 6.53 -10.43 15.22
C PHE A 84 6.58 -9.58 16.50
N GLY A 85 5.52 -9.61 17.30
CA GLY A 85 5.27 -8.61 18.32
C GLY A 85 4.82 -7.26 17.72
N GLY A 86 4.71 -6.26 18.59
CA GLY A 86 4.38 -4.89 18.21
C GLY A 86 2.90 -4.53 18.26
N GLU A 87 2.53 -3.48 17.53
CA GLU A 87 1.22 -2.85 17.57
C GLU A 87 0.57 -2.73 16.19
N ILE A 88 -0.75 -2.85 16.16
CA ILE A 88 -1.55 -2.63 14.96
C ILE A 88 -2.04 -1.18 14.98
N LEU A 89 -1.67 -0.42 13.96
CA LEU A 89 -2.05 0.98 13.82
C LEU A 89 -3.10 1.13 12.73
N LYS A 90 -4.18 1.86 13.03
CA LYS A 90 -5.17 2.29 12.04
C LYS A 90 -4.64 3.54 11.34
N VAL A 91 -4.59 3.50 10.01
CA VAL A 91 -4.16 4.61 9.17
C VAL A 91 -5.34 5.12 8.36
N VAL A 92 -5.54 6.44 8.38
CA VAL A 92 -6.51 7.14 7.53
C VAL A 92 -5.71 7.95 6.51
N LYS A 93 -5.93 7.68 5.23
CA LYS A 93 -5.26 8.41 4.15
C LYS A 93 -6.31 9.11 3.29
N THR A 94 -6.09 10.40 3.10
CA THR A 94 -6.87 11.26 2.19
C THR A 94 -6.00 11.64 1.01
N GLU A 95 -6.44 11.30 -0.20
CA GLU A 95 -5.79 11.66 -1.46
C GLU A 95 -6.65 12.69 -2.19
N ILE A 96 -6.03 13.80 -2.58
CA ILE A 96 -6.66 14.83 -3.39
C ILE A 96 -6.10 14.71 -4.80
N HIS A 97 -6.97 14.40 -5.75
CA HIS A 97 -6.63 14.32 -7.16
C HIS A 97 -7.07 15.60 -7.86
N ILE A 98 -6.17 16.17 -8.66
CA ILE A 98 -6.43 17.35 -9.48
C ILE A 98 -6.04 16.99 -10.90
N GLU A 99 -7.02 16.90 -11.79
CA GLU A 99 -6.83 16.66 -13.21
C GLU A 99 -7.03 17.98 -13.97
N LYS A 100 -6.04 18.35 -14.78
CA LYS A 100 -6.04 19.60 -15.56
C LYS A 100 -5.93 19.28 -17.04
N PHE A 101 -6.85 19.83 -17.82
CA PHE A 101 -6.82 19.76 -19.28
C PHE A 101 -6.34 21.09 -19.85
N GLU A 102 -5.22 21.05 -20.57
CA GLU A 102 -4.67 22.18 -21.31
C GLU A 102 -4.92 21.95 -22.81
N PHE A 103 -5.30 23.01 -23.51
CA PHE A 103 -5.49 22.96 -24.96
C PHE A 103 -4.36 23.73 -25.62
N ASP A 104 -3.58 23.04 -26.46
CA ASP A 104 -2.68 23.71 -27.38
C ASP A 104 -3.51 24.51 -28.39
N LYS A 105 -3.16 25.78 -28.57
CA LYS A 105 -3.73 26.55 -29.68
C LYS A 105 -3.24 25.90 -30.97
N PRO A 106 -4.11 25.71 -31.98
CA PRO A 106 -3.62 25.40 -33.31
C PRO A 106 -2.68 26.52 -33.74
N GLU A 107 -1.49 26.17 -34.24
CA GLU A 107 -0.66 27.09 -35.01
C GLU A 107 -1.55 27.61 -36.12
N SER A 108 -1.93 28.89 -36.04
CA SER A 108 -2.69 29.52 -37.11
C SER A 108 -1.83 29.45 -38.35
N ASP A 109 -2.29 28.70 -39.36
CA ASP A 109 -1.77 28.81 -40.72
C ASP A 109 -1.75 30.30 -41.07
N GLU A 110 -0.55 30.88 -41.11
CA GLU A 110 -0.29 32.08 -41.88
C GLU A 110 -0.52 31.71 -43.35
N LEU A 111 -1.79 31.62 -43.75
CA LEU A 111 -2.19 31.67 -45.15
C LEU A 111 -1.82 33.08 -45.64
N LYS A 112 -0.58 33.19 -46.11
CA LYS A 112 -0.07 34.30 -46.90
C LYS A 112 -1.13 34.64 -47.94
N LYS A 113 -1.66 35.87 -47.85
CA LYS A 113 -2.46 36.48 -48.90
C LYS A 113 -1.65 36.42 -50.20
N ILE A 114 -2.18 35.70 -51.19
CA ILE A 114 -1.76 35.81 -52.60
C ILE A 114 -2.70 36.82 -53.27
#